data_AF-W7YZH4-F1
#
_entry.id   AF-W7YZH4-F1
#
_cell.length_a   1.000
_cell.length_b   1.000
_cell.length_c   1.000
_cell.angle_alpha   90.00
_cell.angle_beta   90.00
_cell.angle_gamma   90.00
#
_symmetry.space_group_name_H-M   'P 1'
#
loop_
_entity.id
_entity.type
_entity.pdbx_description
1 polymer ?
#
loop_
_entity_poly.entity_id
_entity_poly.type
_entity_poly.pdbx_seq_one_letter_code
_entity_poly.pdbx_strand_id
1 'polypeptide(L)'
;MLDKISQEVVIEEVPVIKEKKVYKLSKDEDNSFTITRDNDAYIVHSVKIERMLKRIQMNSHEAILKLARTMRYMGIDEELRKRGAVEGTIVRIADFEFEFVESSSYY
;
A
#
# COMPACT_ATOMS: atom_id res chain seq x y z
N MET A 1 11.00 -12.62 51.84
CA MET A 1 10.63 -11.21 51.63
C MET A 1 11.41 -10.69 50.42
N LEU A 2 10.80 -9.78 49.63
CA LEU A 2 11.20 -9.20 48.33
C LEU A 2 10.81 -10.06 47.11
N ASP A 3 9.65 -9.87 46.47
CA ASP A 3 9.13 -8.76 45.63
C ASP A 3 9.52 -8.87 44.14
N LYS A 4 8.49 -9.19 43.31
CA LYS A 4 8.07 -8.57 42.02
C LYS A 4 9.12 -8.54 40.88
N ILE A 5 8.81 -8.81 39.61
CA ILE A 5 7.67 -8.38 38.78
C ILE A 5 7.46 -9.44 37.68
N SER A 6 6.21 -9.89 37.51
CA SER A 6 5.74 -10.59 36.30
C SER A 6 5.47 -9.53 35.22
N GLN A 7 6.08 -9.67 34.05
CA GLN A 7 5.67 -8.94 32.85
C GLN A 7 5.36 -9.98 31.77
N GLU A 8 4.13 -10.47 31.77
CA GLU A 8 3.51 -11.07 30.60
C GLU A 8 3.38 -9.96 29.55
N VAL A 9 4.17 -10.07 28.49
CA VAL A 9 4.03 -9.23 27.30
C VAL A 9 2.73 -9.64 26.64
N VAL A 10 1.69 -8.81 26.85
CA VAL A 10 0.44 -8.88 26.11
C VAL A 10 0.77 -8.57 24.67
N ILE A 11 0.92 -9.63 23.88
CA ILE A 11 0.97 -9.57 22.43
C ILE A 11 -0.46 -9.23 22.02
N GLU A 12 -0.71 -7.96 21.73
CA GLU A 12 -1.98 -7.53 21.14
C GLU A 12 -2.17 -8.31 19.84
N GLU A 13 -3.21 -9.15 19.82
CA GLU A 13 -3.60 -9.95 18.67
C GLU A 13 -4.06 -9.00 17.56
N VAL A 14 -3.13 -8.62 16.68
CA VAL A 14 -3.46 -7.94 15.43
C VAL A 14 -4.36 -8.89 14.65
N PRO A 15 -5.62 -8.52 14.34
CA PRO A 15 -6.54 -9.42 13.67
C PRO A 15 -5.95 -9.77 12.31
N VAL A 16 -5.66 -11.05 12.09
CA VAL A 16 -5.20 -11.60 10.81
C VAL A 16 -6.36 -11.55 9.83
N ILE A 17 -6.59 -10.37 9.23
CA ILE A 17 -7.61 -10.17 8.21
C ILE A 17 -7.12 -10.88 6.95
N LYS A 18 -7.79 -11.98 6.59
CA LYS A 18 -7.51 -12.85 5.43
C LYS A 18 -7.07 -12.03 4.20
N GLU A 19 -5.76 -12.02 3.96
CA GLU A 19 -5.12 -11.40 2.81
C GLU A 19 -5.57 -12.10 1.52
N LYS A 20 -6.48 -11.49 0.76
CA LYS A 20 -6.66 -11.86 -0.65
C LYS A 20 -5.44 -11.38 -1.42
N LYS A 21 -4.47 -12.26 -1.62
CA LYS A 21 -3.29 -12.01 -2.44
C LYS A 21 -3.70 -12.04 -3.92
N VAL A 22 -3.87 -10.88 -4.53
CA VAL A 22 -4.21 -10.80 -5.97
C VAL A 22 -2.92 -10.89 -6.76
N TYR A 23 -2.68 -12.07 -7.33
CA TYR A 23 -1.60 -12.30 -8.27
C TYR A 23 -2.10 -11.96 -9.67
N LYS A 24 -1.78 -10.77 -10.18
CA LYS A 24 -1.96 -10.45 -11.60
C LYS A 24 -0.81 -11.09 -12.37
N LEU A 25 -0.96 -12.38 -12.69
CA LEU A 25 0.02 -13.15 -13.47
C LEU A 25 -0.10 -12.76 -14.95
N SER A 26 0.72 -11.83 -15.41
CA SER A 26 0.89 -11.50 -16.82
C SER A 26 2.39 -11.46 -17.11
N LYS A 27 2.78 -11.79 -18.35
CA LYS A 27 4.14 -12.20 -18.81
C LYS A 27 5.30 -11.21 -18.57
N ASP A 28 5.09 -10.14 -17.83
CA ASP A 28 6.10 -9.17 -17.43
C ASP A 28 6.18 -9.20 -15.90
N GLU A 29 7.11 -9.99 -15.35
CA GLU A 29 7.29 -10.16 -13.89
C GLU A 29 7.43 -8.82 -13.13
N ASP A 30 7.88 -7.77 -13.83
CA ASP A 30 8.03 -6.41 -13.32
C ASP A 30 6.68 -5.72 -12.99
N ASN A 31 5.57 -6.10 -13.61
CA ASN A 31 4.25 -5.47 -13.34
C ASN A 31 3.45 -6.14 -12.22
N SER A 32 4.05 -7.10 -11.50
CA SER A 32 3.40 -7.73 -10.36
C SER A 32 3.23 -6.75 -9.19
N PHE A 33 2.09 -6.88 -8.50
CA PHE A 33 1.82 -6.16 -7.26
C PHE A 33 0.97 -7.01 -6.32
N THR A 34 1.04 -6.72 -5.03
CA THR A 34 0.18 -7.29 -3.99
C THR A 34 -0.36 -6.14 -3.15
N ILE A 35 -1.61 -6.25 -2.73
CA ILE A 35 -2.21 -5.31 -1.79
C ILE A 35 -2.56 -6.09 -0.53
N THR A 36 -2.24 -5.54 0.62
CA THR A 36 -2.56 -6.04 1.95
C THR A 36 -3.35 -4.96 2.69
N ARG A 37 -4.30 -5.36 3.55
CA ARG A 37 -5.05 -4.43 4.39
C ARG A 37 -4.38 -4.36 5.75
N ASP A 38 -4.09 -3.16 6.23
CA ASP A 38 -3.51 -2.90 7.55
C ASP A 38 -4.39 -1.89 8.28
N ASN A 39 -5.26 -2.38 9.18
CA ASN A 39 -6.26 -1.58 9.88
C ASN A 39 -7.08 -0.68 8.91
N ASP A 40 -6.85 0.64 8.97
CA ASP A 40 -7.50 1.65 8.14
C ASP A 40 -6.75 1.96 6.83
N ALA A 41 -5.56 1.41 6.64
CA ALA A 41 -4.70 1.63 5.49
C ALA A 41 -4.63 0.41 4.53
N TYR A 42 -4.29 0.68 3.26
CA TYR A 42 -3.91 -0.34 2.29
C TYR A 42 -2.42 -0.28 2.03
N ILE A 43 -1.72 -1.41 2.20
CA ILE A 43 -0.31 -1.53 1.87
C ILE A 43 -0.18 -2.13 0.47
N VAL A 44 0.51 -1.45 -0.43
CA VAL A 44 0.80 -1.94 -1.78
C VAL A 44 2.27 -2.32 -1.87
N HIS A 45 2.52 -3.57 -2.24
CA HIS A 45 3.83 -4.11 -2.52
C HIS A 45 4.01 -4.26 -4.03
N SER A 46 5.04 -3.64 -4.59
CA SER A 46 5.37 -3.78 -6.02
C SER A 46 6.85 -3.52 -6.26
N VAL A 47 7.53 -4.51 -6.83
CA VAL A 47 8.96 -4.44 -7.14
C VAL A 47 9.27 -3.29 -8.10
N LYS A 48 8.41 -3.04 -9.09
CA LYS A 48 8.60 -1.94 -10.06
C LYS A 48 8.43 -0.57 -9.43
N ILE A 49 7.40 -0.39 -8.59
CA ILE A 49 7.19 0.89 -7.91
C ILE A 49 8.33 1.15 -6.92
N GLU A 50 8.73 0.15 -6.13
CA GLU A 50 9.87 0.27 -5.21
C GLU A 50 11.18 0.64 -5.93
N ARG A 51 11.48 -0.02 -7.06
CA ARG A 51 12.64 0.34 -7.90
C ARG A 51 12.53 1.73 -8.50
N MET A 52 11.33 2.21 -8.78
CA MET A 52 11.10 3.55 -9.29
C MET A 52 11.33 4.59 -8.18
N LEU A 53 10.77 4.35 -6.98
CA LEU A 53 10.93 5.20 -5.81
C LEU A 53 12.40 5.32 -5.38
N LYS A 54 13.19 4.24 -5.45
CA LYS A 54 14.64 4.27 -5.17
C LYS A 54 15.46 5.09 -6.16
N ARG A 55 14.96 5.29 -7.39
CA ARG A 55 15.69 5.99 -8.47
C ARG A 55 15.26 7.45 -8.64
N ILE A 56 14.11 7.83 -8.10
CA ILE A 56 13.51 9.14 -8.32
C ILE A 56 13.42 9.87 -6.98
N GLN A 57 13.80 11.14 -6.95
CA GLN A 57 13.53 11.99 -5.80
C GLN A 57 12.02 12.28 -5.73
N MET A 58 11.33 11.68 -4.77
CA MET A 58 9.89 11.86 -4.51
C MET A 58 9.55 13.18 -3.81
N ASN A 59 10.37 14.20 -4.00
CA ASN A 59 10.14 15.57 -3.55
C ASN A 59 9.53 16.45 -4.65
N SER A 60 9.46 15.93 -5.88
CA SER A 60 9.06 16.69 -7.07
C SER A 60 7.64 16.32 -7.50
N HIS A 61 6.85 17.32 -7.89
CA HIS A 61 5.48 17.12 -8.39
C HIS A 61 5.42 16.10 -9.55
N GLU A 62 6.41 16.13 -10.44
CA GLU A 62 6.52 15.19 -11.56
C GLU A 62 6.67 13.72 -11.11
N ALA A 63 7.39 13.49 -10.01
CA ALA A 63 7.58 12.16 -9.44
C ALA A 63 6.26 11.57 -8.92
N ILE A 64 5.44 12.41 -8.26
CA ILE A 64 4.11 12.06 -7.76
C ILE A 64 3.18 11.71 -8.93
N LEU A 65 3.15 12.55 -9.97
CA LEU A 65 2.34 12.28 -11.17
C LEU A 65 2.75 10.97 -11.87
N LYS A 66 4.06 10.69 -11.92
CA LYS A 66 4.58 9.45 -12.51
C LYS A 66 4.18 8.23 -11.69
N LEU A 67 4.20 8.33 -10.36
CA LEU A 67 3.72 7.28 -9.46
C LEU A 67 2.24 6.98 -9.70
N ALA A 68 1.39 8.01 -9.67
CA ALA A 68 -0.04 7.86 -9.92
C ALA A 68 -0.34 7.24 -11.29
N ARG A 69 0.37 7.66 -12.35
CA ARG A 69 0.26 7.05 -13.69
C ARG A 69 0.68 5.58 -13.70
N THR A 70 1.76 5.24 -13.01
CA THR A 70 2.28 3.87 -12.93
C THR A 70 1.29 2.97 -12.19
N MET A 71 0.74 3.44 -11.07
CA MET A 71 -0.29 2.74 -10.31
C MET A 71 -1.54 2.46 -11.14
N ARG A 72 -2.02 3.47 -11.87
CA ARG A 72 -3.15 3.33 -12.78
C ARG A 72 -2.87 2.33 -13.90
N TYR A 73 -1.68 2.40 -14.52
CA TYR A 73 -1.27 1.46 -15.58
C TYR A 73 -1.21 0.00 -15.09
N MET A 74 -0.72 -0.22 -13.86
CA MET A 74 -0.70 -1.54 -13.25
C MET A 74 -2.10 -2.02 -12.82
N GLY A 75 -3.04 -1.10 -12.64
CA GLY A 75 -4.40 -1.36 -12.17
C GLY A 75 -4.47 -1.50 -10.65
N ILE A 76 -3.56 -0.83 -9.93
CA ILE A 76 -3.57 -0.78 -8.45
C ILE A 76 -4.78 0.02 -7.97
N ASP A 77 -5.08 1.18 -8.58
CA ASP A 77 -6.28 1.97 -8.27
C ASP A 77 -7.58 1.15 -8.38
N GLU A 78 -7.72 0.36 -9.45
CA GLU A 78 -8.90 -0.47 -9.66
C GLU A 78 -9.00 -1.58 -8.59
N GLU A 79 -7.87 -2.17 -8.21
CA GLU A 79 -7.81 -3.20 -7.18
C GLU A 79 -8.10 -2.62 -5.78
N LEU A 80 -7.58 -1.43 -5.47
CA LEU A 80 -7.92 -0.69 -4.25
C LEU A 80 -9.42 -0.40 -4.18
N ARG A 81 -10.02 0.08 -5.27
CA ARG A 81 -11.46 0.30 -5.35
C ARG A 81 -12.26 -0.99 -5.15
N LYS A 82 -11.86 -2.10 -5.78
CA LYS A 82 -12.49 -3.42 -5.59
C LYS A 82 -12.44 -3.91 -4.15
N ARG A 83 -11.43 -3.49 -3.38
CA ARG A 83 -11.28 -3.83 -1.96
C ARG A 83 -12.06 -2.90 -1.04
N GLY A 84 -12.61 -1.80 -1.57
CA GLY A 84 -13.36 -0.82 -0.79
C GLY A 84 -12.51 0.34 -0.30
N ALA A 85 -11.39 0.64 -0.95
CA ALA A 85 -10.75 1.94 -0.77
C ALA A 85 -11.70 3.05 -1.24
N VAL A 86 -12.04 3.95 -0.32
CA VAL A 86 -12.85 5.15 -0.54
C VAL A 86 -11.97 6.39 -0.52
N GLU A 87 -12.50 7.51 -0.98
CA GLU A 87 -11.83 8.80 -0.80
C GLU A 87 -11.46 9.00 0.67
N GLY A 88 -10.22 9.38 0.92
CA GLY A 88 -9.70 9.52 2.27
C GLY A 88 -8.96 8.32 2.83
N THR A 89 -8.99 7.18 2.12
CA THR A 89 -8.34 5.97 2.61
C THR A 89 -6.83 6.11 2.52
N ILE A 90 -6.12 5.79 3.60
CA ILE A 90 -4.67 5.80 3.61
C ILE A 90 -4.13 4.64 2.75
N VAL A 91 -3.21 4.94 1.85
CA VAL A 91 -2.49 3.96 1.03
C VAL A 91 -0.99 4.13 1.27
N ARG A 92 -0.33 3.03 1.60
CA ARG A 92 1.10 2.95 1.88
C ARG A 92 1.81 2.17 0.79
N ILE A 93 2.88 2.75 0.26
CA ILE A 93 3.72 2.12 -0.76
C ILE A 93 5.19 2.39 -0.43
N ALA A 94 5.95 1.33 -0.14
CA ALA A 94 7.30 1.45 0.40
C ALA A 94 7.31 2.40 1.62
N ASP A 95 8.12 3.45 1.58
CA ASP A 95 8.25 4.46 2.65
C ASP A 95 7.28 5.65 2.49
N PHE A 96 6.36 5.60 1.52
CA PHE A 96 5.42 6.68 1.21
C PHE A 96 4.02 6.32 1.66
N GLU A 97 3.33 7.32 2.20
CA GLU A 97 1.92 7.25 2.57
C GLU A 97 1.18 8.40 1.88
N PHE A 98 0.02 8.11 1.30
CA PHE A 98 -0.84 9.10 0.68
C PHE A 98 -2.31 8.73 0.85
N GLU A 99 -3.16 9.71 0.65
CA GLU A 99 -4.60 9.54 0.69
C GLU A 99 -5.12 9.11 -0.68
N PHE A 100 -5.93 8.07 -0.71
CA PHE A 100 -6.61 7.65 -1.92
C PHE A 100 -7.63 8.73 -2.30
N VAL A 101 -7.41 9.36 -3.44
CA VAL A 101 -8.30 10.35 -4.02
C VAL A 101 -9.09 9.71 -5.15
N GLU A 102 -10.41 9.83 -5.12
CA GLU A 102 -11.21 9.36 -6.25
C GLU A 102 -10.92 10.26 -7.45
N SER A 103 -10.41 9.65 -8.53
CA SER A 103 -9.94 10.35 -9.74
C SER A 103 -11.04 11.09 -10.53
N SER A 104 -12.18 11.43 -9.93
CA SER A 104 -13.22 12.26 -10.55
C SER A 104 -13.00 13.77 -10.37
N SER A 105 -12.04 14.22 -9.54
CA SER A 105 -11.90 15.66 -9.22
C SER A 105 -10.73 16.38 -9.89
N TYR A 106 -9.88 15.67 -10.65
CA TYR A 106 -8.77 16.30 -11.39
C TYR A 106 -8.81 15.85 -12.85
N TYR A 107 -9.84 16.25 -13.60
CA TYR A 107 -9.81 16.62 -15.02
C TYR A 107 -11.19 17.10 -15.47
#